data_AF-A0A9P1MT92-F1
#
_entry.id   AF-A0A9P1MT92-F1
#
_cell.length_a   1.000
_cell.length_b   1.000
_cell.length_c   1.000
_cell.angle_alpha   90.00
_cell.angle_beta   90.00
_cell.angle_gamma   90.00
#
_symmetry.space_group_name_H-M   'P 1'
#
loop_
_entity.id
_entity.type
_entity.pdbx_description
1 polymer ?
#
loop_
_entity_poly.entity_id
_entity_poly.type
_entity_poly.pdbx_seq_one_letter_code
_entity_poly.pdbx_strand_id
1 'polypeptide(L)'
;MEKFGIPDDLLNFFTAFLHNRTAHVKVNNYISPNYFKVSSGVLQGTVTGPLLFLIYINDVLKEVDDEVEATVFADDVKISSSNPEKLN
;
A
#
# COMPACT_ATOMS: atom_id res chain seq x y z
N MET A 1 -7.08 -8.75 -5.21
CA MET A 1 -8.40 -8.24 -4.79
C MET A 1 -9.52 -9.23 -5.10
N GLU A 2 -9.58 -9.84 -6.28
CA GLU A 2 -10.57 -10.89 -6.59
C GLU A 2 -10.56 -12.06 -5.59
N LYS A 3 -9.37 -12.47 -5.11
CA LYS A 3 -9.21 -13.52 -4.08
C LYS A 3 -9.90 -13.21 -2.73
N PHE A 4 -10.27 -11.96 -2.47
CA PHE A 4 -10.93 -11.54 -1.23
C PHE A 4 -12.46 -11.56 -1.31
N GLY A 5 -13.04 -12.04 -2.43
CA GLY A 5 -14.49 -12.05 -2.63
C GLY A 5 -15.10 -10.65 -2.74
N ILE A 6 -14.31 -9.68 -3.21
CA ILE A 6 -14.76 -8.30 -3.41
C ILE A 6 -15.71 -8.24 -4.61
N PRO A 7 -16.90 -7.62 -4.49
CA PRO A 7 -17.83 -7.47 -5.61
C PRO A 7 -17.20 -6.74 -6.81
N ASP A 8 -17.60 -7.12 -8.03
CA ASP A 8 -17.03 -6.57 -9.28
C ASP A 8 -17.15 -5.05 -9.36
N ASP A 9 -18.27 -4.47 -8.92
CA ASP A 9 -18.46 -3.01 -8.91
C ASP A 9 -17.43 -2.30 -8.03
N LEU A 10 -17.11 -2.88 -6.87
CA LEU A 10 -16.12 -2.33 -5.95
C LEU A 10 -14.70 -2.54 -6.48
N LEU A 11 -14.44 -3.66 -7.15
CA LEU A 11 -13.18 -3.91 -7.84
C LEU A 11 -12.95 -2.91 -8.99
N ASN A 12 -14.00 -2.64 -9.77
CA ASN A 12 -13.98 -1.63 -10.83
C ASN A 12 -13.73 -0.24 -10.27
N PHE A 13 -14.38 0.11 -9.15
CA PHE A 13 -14.13 1.35 -8.44
C PHE A 13 -12.65 1.48 -8.01
N PHE A 14 -12.08 0.46 -7.36
CA PHE A 14 -10.67 0.52 -6.94
C PHE A 14 -9.70 0.55 -8.11
N THR A 15 -9.99 -0.19 -9.17
CA THR A 15 -9.22 -0.15 -10.42
C THR A 15 -9.21 1.26 -10.99
N ALA A 16 -10.38 1.88 -11.15
CA ALA A 16 -10.50 3.25 -11.63
C ALA A 16 -9.82 4.26 -10.70
N PHE A 17 -9.94 4.07 -9.38
CA PHE A 17 -9.34 4.93 -8.36
C PHE A 17 -7.80 4.91 -8.42
N LEU A 18 -7.18 3.77 -8.76
CA LEU A 18 -5.71 3.64 -8.79
C LEU A 18 -5.11 3.93 -10.18
N HIS A 19 -5.89 3.78 -11.24
CA HIS A 19 -5.42 3.81 -12.63
C HIS A 19 -5.16 5.22 -13.18
N ASN A 20 -4.17 5.34 -14.08
CA ASN A 20 -3.84 6.55 -14.86
C ASN A 20 -3.80 7.87 -14.08
N ARG A 21 -3.35 7.84 -12.82
CA ARG A 21 -3.19 9.04 -12.00
C ARG A 21 -1.95 9.83 -12.42
N THR A 22 -2.05 11.14 -12.31
CA THR A 22 -0.95 12.10 -12.47
C THR A 22 -0.93 13.07 -11.30
N ALA A 23 0.23 13.63 -10.99
CA ALA A 23 0.40 14.60 -9.92
C ALA A 23 1.26 15.79 -10.35
N HIS A 24 1.04 16.92 -9.69
CA HIS A 24 1.87 18.13 -9.77
C HIS A 24 2.43 18.46 -8.39
N VAL A 25 3.54 19.19 -8.35
CA VAL A 25 4.09 19.72 -7.10
C VAL A 25 3.53 21.14 -6.90
N LYS A 26 2.91 21.39 -5.74
CA LYS A 26 2.44 22.72 -5.35
C LYS A 26 3.22 23.21 -4.13
N VAL A 27 3.78 24.42 -4.22
CA VAL A 27 4.45 25.11 -3.11
C VAL A 27 3.87 26.52 -3.03
N ASN A 28 3.17 26.83 -1.92
CA ASN A 28 2.41 28.08 -1.78
C ASN A 28 1.44 28.29 -2.95
N ASN A 29 1.67 29.34 -3.74
CA ASN A 29 0.87 29.72 -4.90
C ASN A 29 1.46 29.23 -6.23
N TYR A 30 2.60 28.52 -6.21
CA TYR A 30 3.23 27.97 -7.41
C TYR A 30 2.85 26.50 -7.61
N ILE A 31 2.55 26.13 -8.86
CA ILE A 31 2.29 24.75 -9.29
C ILE A 31 3.28 24.40 -10.40
N SER A 32 3.88 23.20 -10.34
CA SER A 32 4.81 22.73 -11.37
C SER A 32 4.13 22.67 -12.74
N PRO A 33 4.77 23.19 -13.82
CA PRO A 33 4.17 23.20 -15.15
C PRO A 33 4.02 21.79 -15.72
N ASN A 34 4.97 20.91 -15.40
CA ASN A 34 4.92 19.51 -15.77
C ASN A 34 4.22 18.71 -14.66
N TYR A 35 3.41 17.73 -15.08
CA TYR A 35 2.94 16.66 -14.21
C TYR A 35 3.82 15.42 -14.37
N PHE A 36 3.73 14.53 -13.40
CA PHE A 36 4.33 13.19 -13.47
C PHE A 36 3.25 12.12 -13.28
N LYS A 37 3.46 10.96 -13.89
CA LYS A 37 2.59 9.80 -13.72
C LYS A 37 2.81 9.19 -12.34
N VAL A 38 1.72 8.91 -11.63
CA VAL A 38 1.74 8.18 -10.36
C VAL A 38 1.64 6.70 -10.68
N SER A 39 2.77 6.00 -10.64
CA SER A 39 2.87 4.58 -11.00
C SER A 39 2.43 3.63 -9.88
N SER A 40 2.45 4.08 -8.62
CA SER A 40 2.14 3.27 -7.44
C SER A 40 1.59 4.09 -6.28
N GLY A 41 1.15 3.41 -5.23
CA GLY A 41 0.67 4.02 -3.98
C GLY A 41 -0.81 4.41 -4.02
N VAL A 42 -1.30 4.96 -2.92
CA VAL A 42 -2.68 5.44 -2.74
C VAL A 42 -2.68 6.95 -2.47
N LEU A 43 -3.81 7.62 -2.67
CA LEU A 43 -3.90 9.05 -2.32
C LEU A 43 -3.98 9.21 -0.80
N GLN A 44 -3.02 9.94 -0.21
CA GLN A 44 -3.03 10.28 1.21
C GLN A 44 -4.21 11.20 1.52
N GLY A 45 -4.85 10.98 2.68
CA GLY A 45 -6.05 11.72 3.10
C GLY A 45 -7.36 11.17 2.53
N THR A 46 -7.32 10.07 1.79
CA THR A 46 -8.53 9.33 1.39
C THR A 46 -8.90 8.30 2.44
N VAL A 47 -10.21 8.08 2.64
CA VAL A 47 -10.72 7.05 3.56
C VAL A 47 -10.32 5.64 3.10
N THR A 48 -10.26 5.43 1.78
CA THR A 48 -9.93 4.13 1.16
C THR A 48 -8.43 3.83 1.13
N GLY A 49 -7.56 4.85 1.21
CA GLY A 49 -6.11 4.69 1.17
C GLY A 49 -5.57 3.71 2.22
N PRO A 50 -5.84 3.92 3.52
CA PRO A 50 -5.39 3.00 4.58
C PRO A 50 -5.91 1.57 4.40
N LEU A 51 -7.16 1.39 3.97
CA LEU A 51 -7.71 0.06 3.71
C LEU A 51 -6.96 -0.66 2.57
N LEU A 52 -6.73 0.04 1.46
CA LEU A 52 -5.99 -0.51 0.33
C LEU A 52 -4.54 -0.83 0.69
N PHE A 53 -3.93 -0.02 1.56
CA PHE A 53 -2.61 -0.29 2.11
C PHE A 53 -2.59 -1.56 2.97
N LEU A 54 -3.57 -1.74 3.87
CA LEU A 54 -3.68 -2.94 4.70
C LEU A 54 -3.85 -4.22 3.86
N ILE A 55 -4.63 -4.15 2.78
CA ILE A 55 -4.77 -5.28 1.84
C ILE A 55 -3.42 -5.61 1.18
N TYR A 56 -2.66 -4.58 0.80
CA TYR A 56 -1.35 -4.73 0.17
C TYR A 56 -0.30 -5.34 1.13
N ILE A 57 -0.16 -4.80 2.35
CA ILE A 57 0.85 -5.26 3.30
C ILE A 57 0.57 -6.69 3.79
N ASN A 58 -0.69 -7.12 3.82
CA ASN A 58 -1.07 -8.47 4.21
C ASN A 58 -0.44 -9.54 3.31
N ASP A 59 -0.21 -9.26 2.03
CA ASP A 59 0.48 -10.21 1.16
C ASP A 59 2.00 -10.24 1.43
N VAL A 60 2.61 -9.11 1.81
CA VAL A 60 4.03 -9.06 2.23
C VAL A 60 4.26 -9.90 3.49
N LEU A 61 3.32 -9.86 4.44
CA LEU A 61 3.45 -10.59 5.71
C LEU A 61 3.34 -12.10 5.56
N LYS A 62 2.76 -12.61 4.47
CA LYS A 62 2.71 -14.04 4.18
C LYS A 62 4.06 -14.61 3.74
N GLU A 63 4.99 -13.76 3.35
CA GLU A 63 6.34 -14.15 2.94
C GLU A 63 7.32 -14.24 4.12
N VAL A 64 6.87 -13.88 5.33
CA VAL A 64 7.68 -13.99 6.55
C VAL A 64 7.76 -15.47 6.96
N ASP A 65 8.97 -15.96 7.24
CA ASP A 65 9.25 -17.32 7.70
C ASP A 65 8.51 -17.61 9.02
N ASP A 66 7.95 -18.81 9.18
CA ASP A 66 7.17 -19.21 10.36
C ASP A 66 7.98 -19.16 11.68
N GLU A 67 9.32 -19.21 11.61
CA GLU A 67 10.23 -19.07 12.76
C GLU A 67 10.57 -17.60 13.10
N VAL A 68 9.98 -16.66 12.37
CA VAL A 68 10.15 -15.22 12.53
C VAL A 68 8.83 -14.60 12.94
N GLU A 69 8.84 -13.87 14.05
CA GLU A 69 7.67 -13.14 14.55
C GLU A 69 7.60 -11.77 13.88
N ALA A 70 6.49 -11.51 13.18
CA ALA A 70 6.15 -10.19 12.64
C ALA A 70 5.00 -9.58 13.46
N THR A 71 5.28 -8.48 14.16
CA THR A 71 4.24 -7.62 14.77
C THR A 71 4.00 -6.43 13.86
N VAL A 72 2.75 -6.17 13.51
CA VAL A 72 2.39 -5.12 12.54
C VAL A 72 1.33 -4.16 13.05
N PHE A 73 1.50 -2.89 12.73
CA PHE A 73 0.49 -1.85 12.94
C PHE A 73 0.56 -0.82 11.82
N ALA A 74 -0.47 -0.79 10.95
CA ALA A 74 -0.43 0.03 9.74
C ALA A 74 0.89 -0.20 8.96
N ASP A 75 1.68 0.85 8.74
CA ASP A 75 2.97 0.80 8.05
C ASP A 75 4.16 0.38 8.94
N ASP A 76 3.98 0.34 10.25
CA ASP A 76 5.02 -0.11 11.18
C ASP A 76 5.05 -1.65 11.23
N VAL A 77 6.20 -2.22 10.87
CA VAL A 77 6.47 -3.66 10.94
C VAL A 77 7.69 -3.88 11.83
N LYS A 78 7.52 -4.70 12.87
CA LYS A 78 8.62 -5.20 13.70
C LYS A 78 8.81 -6.68 13.41
N ILE A 79 10.04 -7.04 13.04
CA ILE A 79 10.45 -8.41 12.80
C ILE A 79 11.41 -8.83 13.92
N SER A 80 11.17 -9.99 14.54
CA SER A 80 12.05 -10.55 15.56
C SER A 80 12.10 -12.07 15.47
N SER A 81 13.24 -12.67 15.81
CA SER A 81 13.38 -14.11 15.96
C SER A 81 14.25 -14.43 17.17
N SER A 82 14.00 -15.59 17.78
CA SER A 82 14.88 -16.16 18.79
C SER A 82 16.13 -16.81 18.17
N ASN A 83 16.10 -17.08 16.86
CA ASN A 83 17.24 -17.57 16.09
C ASN A 83 17.85 -16.42 15.24
N PRO A 84 19.05 -15.91 15.58
CA PRO A 84 19.68 -14.82 14.85
C PRO A 84 19.97 -15.13 13.38
N GLU A 85 20.16 -16.41 13.02
CA GLU A 85 20.46 -16.81 11.64
C GLU A 85 19.29 -16.57 10.69
N LYS A 86 18.05 -16.58 11.20
CA LYS A 86 16.82 -16.37 10.43
C LYS A 86 16.55 -14.91 10.05
N LEU A 87 17.35 -13.97 10.57
CA LEU A 87 17.21 -12.53 10.30
C LEU A 87 18.22 -12.00 9.27
N ASN A 88 19.08 -12.86 8.71
CA ASN A 88 20.12 -12.49 7.74
C ASN A 88 19.74 -12.80 6.30
#